data_AF-A0A9X2ERQ2-F1
#
_entry.id   AF-A0A9X2ERQ2-F1
#
_cell.length_a   1.000
_cell.length_b   1.000
_cell.length_c   1.000
_cell.angle_alpha   90.00
_cell.angle_beta   90.00
_cell.angle_gamma   90.00
#
_symmetry.space_group_name_H-M   'P 1'
#
loop_
_entity.id
_entity.type
_entity.pdbx_description
1 polymer ?
#
loop_
_entity_poly.entity_id
_entity_poly.type
_entity_poly.pdbx_seq_one_letter_code
_entity_poly.pdbx_strand_id
1 'polypeptide(L)' 'MRGADINQEALFTTVHLESFVPKKHPLRAILTLFNLALKRIDWLLDSAYCEYGRESIPPERL' A
#
# COMPACT_ATOMS: atom_id res chain seq x y z
N MET A 1 -35.50 29.22 -0.46
CA MET A 1 -34.90 28.13 0.33
C MET A 1 -33.72 27.54 -0.44
N ARG A 2 -32.51 28.07 -0.23
CA ARG A 2 -31.28 27.28 -0.41
C ARG A 2 -30.54 27.37 0.92
N GLY A 3 -30.23 26.21 1.50
CA GLY A 3 -29.41 26.12 2.71
C GLY A 3 -28.01 26.69 2.44
N ALA A 4 -27.31 27.06 3.52
CA ALA A 4 -25.97 27.61 3.42
C ALA A 4 -25.04 26.70 2.61
N ASP A 5 -24.13 27.30 1.83
CA ASP A 5 -23.05 26.57 1.17
C ASP A 5 -22.11 26.00 2.22
N ILE A 6 -22.34 24.75 2.60
CA ILE A 6 -21.47 23.98 3.47
C ILE A 6 -20.32 23.50 2.59
N ASN A 7 -19.15 24.13 2.72
CA ASN A 7 -17.93 23.62 2.08
C ASN A 7 -17.70 22.19 2.56
N GLN A 8 -17.72 21.25 1.62
CA GLN A 8 -17.41 19.86 1.89
C GLN A 8 -15.89 19.78 2.08
N GLU A 9 -15.43 19.51 3.30
CA GLU A 9 -14.01 19.33 3.59
C GLU A 9 -13.41 18.23 2.70
N ALA A 10 -12.11 18.31 2.43
CA ALA A 10 -11.42 17.38 1.54
C ALA A 10 -11.67 15.92 1.97
N LEU A 11 -12.43 15.18 1.17
CA LEU A 11 -12.81 13.77 1.43
C LEU A 11 -11.62 12.80 1.40
N PHE A 12 -10.48 13.23 0.85
CA PHE A 12 -9.29 12.40 0.68
C PHE A 12 -8.06 13.17 1.11
N THR A 13 -7.23 12.53 1.92
CA THR A 13 -5.90 13.03 2.27
C THR A 13 -4.87 12.11 1.62
N THR A 14 -3.95 12.69 0.85
CA THR A 14 -2.77 12.02 0.32
C THR A 14 -1.61 12.21 1.29
N VAL A 15 -1.33 11.19 2.10
CA VAL A 15 -0.19 11.16 3.03
C VAL A 15 0.77 10.06 2.64
N HIS A 16 2.06 10.36 2.68
CA HIS A 16 3.09 9.35 2.52
C HIS A 16 3.09 8.44 3.75
N LEU A 17 3.06 7.12 3.53
CA LEU A 17 3.10 6.13 4.62
C LEU A 17 4.34 6.30 5.52
N GLU A 18 5.46 6.75 4.94
CA GLU A 18 6.68 7.03 5.72
C GLU A 18 6.54 8.20 6.70
N SER A 19 5.61 9.12 6.45
CA SER A 19 5.38 10.30 7.30
C SER A 19 4.75 9.93 8.65
N PHE A 20 4.13 8.75 8.76
CA PHE A 20 3.51 8.29 10.01
C PHE A 20 4.54 7.83 11.05
N VAL A 21 5.78 7.51 10.63
CA VAL A 21 6.82 7.00 11.53
C VAL A 21 7.99 7.98 11.56
N PRO A 22 8.23 8.69 12.68
CA PRO A 22 9.34 9.63 12.79
C PRO A 22 10.70 9.00 12.46
N LYS A 23 11.64 9.79 11.94
CA LYS A 23 12.98 9.30 11.51
C LYS A 23 13.77 8.60 12.62
N LYS A 24 13.61 9.04 13.88
CA LYS A 24 14.29 8.47 15.05
C LYS A 24 13.48 7.40 15.78
N HIS A 25 12.38 6.93 15.18
CA HIS A 25 11.50 5.97 15.84
C HIS A 25 12.13 4.56 15.87
N PRO A 26 12.14 3.84 17.00
CA PRO A 26 12.79 2.53 17.12
C PRO A 26 12.21 1.47 16.17
N LEU A 27 10.91 1.55 15.82
CA LEU A 27 10.30 0.66 14.81
C LEU A 27 11.00 0.69 13.45
N ARG A 28 11.70 1.77 13.08
CA ARG A 28 12.45 1.82 11.82
C ARG A 28 13.60 0.82 11.78
N ALA A 29 14.13 0.39 12.91
CA ALA A 29 15.14 -0.68 12.96
C ALA A 29 14.54 -2.04 12.56
N ILE A 30 13.27 -2.29 12.91
CA ILE A 30 12.56 -3.52 12.55
C ILE A 30 12.36 -3.59 11.03
N LEU A 31 12.08 -2.46 10.38
CA LEU A 31 11.93 -2.40 8.92
C LEU A 31 13.20 -2.90 8.21
N THR A 32 14.39 -2.54 8.70
CA THR A 32 15.65 -3.04 8.13
C THR A 32 15.76 -4.56 8.23
N LEU A 33 15.44 -5.14 9.39
CA LEU A 33 15.47 -6.59 9.59
C LEU A 33 14.43 -7.30 8.71
N PHE A 34 13.23 -6.74 8.63
CA PHE A 34 12.14 -7.26 7.81
C PHE A 34 12.51 -7.25 6.33
N ASN A 35 13.10 -6.16 5.82
CA ASN A 35 13.55 -6.08 4.43
C ASN A 35 14.64 -7.10 4.10
N LEU A 36 15.56 -7.36 5.04
CA LEU A 36 16.57 -8.42 4.87
C LEU A 36 15.94 -9.82 4.83
N ALA A 37 14.94 -10.06 5.69
CA ALA A 37 14.20 -11.32 5.68
C ALA A 37 13.42 -11.51 4.38
N LEU A 38 12.73 -10.47 3.89
CA LEU A 38 12.02 -10.49 2.61
C LEU A 38 12.98 -10.80 1.46
N LYS A 39 14.13 -10.12 1.39
CA LYS A 39 15.13 -10.37 0.35
C LYS A 39 15.64 -11.81 0.32
N ARG A 40 15.65 -12.50 1.47
CA ARG A 40 16.05 -13.92 1.56
C ARG A 40 15.00 -14.88 1.01
N ILE A 41 13.72 -14.49 1.05
CA ILE A 41 12.59 -15.32 0.60
C ILE A 41 11.99 -14.82 -0.72
N ASP A 42 12.57 -13.79 -1.33
CA ASP A 42 12.11 -13.14 -2.56
C ASP A 42 11.84 -14.15 -3.68
N TRP A 43 12.82 -15.01 -3.96
CA TRP A 43 12.71 -16.09 -4.96
C TRP A 43 11.57 -17.08 -4.67
N LEU A 44 11.23 -17.30 -3.40
CA LEU A 44 10.15 -18.19 -3.01
C LEU A 44 8.80 -17.49 -3.23
N LEU A 45 8.71 -16.20 -2.93
CA LEU A 45 7.53 -15.40 -3.22
C LEU A 45 7.29 -15.31 -4.73
N ASP A 46 8.35 -15.12 -5.53
CA ASP A 46 8.26 -15.12 -7.00
C ASP A 46 7.64 -16.41 -7.53
N SER A 47 7.98 -17.56 -6.94
CA SER A 47 7.41 -18.85 -7.34
C SER A 47 5.90 -18.98 -7.09
N ALA A 48 5.33 -18.14 -6.22
CA ALA A 48 3.89 -18.11 -5.97
C ALA A 48 3.11 -17.27 -7.00
N TYR A 49 3.81 -16.45 -7.79
CA TYR A 49 3.20 -15.63 -8.83
C TYR A 49 3.24 -16.32 -10.19
N CYS A 50 2.21 -16.10 -10.99
CA CYS A 50 2.20 -16.49 -12.39
C CYS A 50 3.18 -15.60 -13.18
N GLU A 51 3.98 -16.21 -14.06
CA GLU A 51 4.96 -15.51 -14.91
C GLU A 51 4.33 -14.37 -15.72
N TYR A 52 3.08 -14.55 -16.18
CA TYR A 52 2.36 -13.58 -17.01
C TYR A 52 1.31 -12.78 -16.23
N GLY A 53 1.26 -12.93 -14.90
CA GLY A 53 0.25 -12.31 -14.04
C GLY A 53 -1.09 -13.06 -14.03
N ARG A 54 -2.11 -12.44 -13.43
CA ARG A 54 -3.47 -12.99 -13.40
C ARG A 54 -4.15 -12.75 -14.74
N GLU A 55 -4.68 -13.81 -15.36
CA GLU A 55 -5.48 -13.65 -16.57
C GLU A 55 -6.62 -12.65 -16.33
N SER A 56 -6.81 -11.75 -17.29
CA SER A 56 -7.93 -10.82 -17.27
C SER A 56 -9.23 -11.62 -17.29
N ILE A 57 -10.10 -11.37 -16.31
CA ILE A 57 -11.47 -11.87 -16.35
C ILE A 57 -12.28 -10.81 -17.10
N PRO A 58 -12.95 -11.16 -18.20
CA PRO A 58 -13.82 -10.22 -18.91
C PRO A 58 -14.89 -9.67 -17.95
N PRO A 59 -15.25 -8.38 -18.04
CA PRO A 59 -16.18 -7.75 -17.11
C PRO A 59 -17.56 -8.43 -17.08
N GLU A 60 -17.98 -9.08 -18.15
CA GLU A 60 -19.22 -9.87 -18.23
C GLU A 60 -19.18 -11.22 -17.48
N ARG A 61 -18.00 -11.61 -16.97
CA ARG A 61 -17.78 -12.85 -16.21
C ARG A 61 -17.39 -12.60 -14.74
N LEU A 62 -17.34 -11.33 -14.32
CA LEU A 62 -17.09 -10.91 -12.93
C LEU A 62 -18.35 -10.93 -12.07
#